data_AF-A0A3D5USP6-F1
#
_entry.id   AF-A0A3D5USP6-F1
#
_cell.length_a   1.000
_cell.length_b   1.000
_cell.length_c   1.000
_cell.angle_alpha   90.00
_cell.angle_beta   90.00
_cell.angle_gamma   90.00
#
_symmetry.space_group_name_H-M   'P 1'
#
loop_
_entity.id
_entity.type
_entity.pdbx_description
1 polymer ?
#
loop_
_entity_poly.entity_id
_entity_poly.type
_entity_poly.pdbx_seq_one_letter_code
_entity_poly.pdbx_strand_id
1 'polypeptide(L)' 'TLCALNEGYPEDGFAKLVRARGAHAHPNRLMVRHADRLLKRDGRMMAAIEALGPGRACWEGELFAIPLRPGRD' A
#
# COMPACT_ATOMS: atom_id res chain seq x y z
N THR A 1 -3.50 -5.51 6.01
CA THR A 1 -4.54 -4.89 6.88
C THR A 1 -5.37 -3.85 6.14
N LEU A 2 -4.78 -2.81 5.52
CA LEU A 2 -5.55 -1.76 4.80
C LEU A 2 -6.52 -2.32 3.75
N CYS A 3 -6.05 -3.14 2.80
CA CYS A 3 -6.92 -3.71 1.77
C CYS A 3 -7.99 -4.66 2.32
N ALA A 4 -7.74 -5.29 3.48
CA ALA A 4 -8.71 -6.17 4.11
C ALA A 4 -9.84 -5.39 4.80
N LEU A 5 -9.54 -4.20 5.33
CA LEU A 5 -10.50 -3.37 6.06
C LEU A 5 -11.31 -2.41 5.17
N ASN A 6 -10.95 -2.29 3.90
CA ASN A 6 -11.50 -1.30 2.97
C ASN A 6 -11.81 -1.96 1.63
N GLU A 7 -12.79 -2.86 1.60
CA GLU A 7 -12.96 -3.75 0.45
C GLU A 7 -13.27 -3.04 -0.87
N GLY A 8 -14.00 -1.92 -0.80
CA GLY A 8 -14.36 -1.09 -1.95
C GLY A 8 -13.35 0.00 -2.30
N TYR A 9 -12.25 0.13 -1.56
CA TYR A 9 -11.20 1.10 -1.90
C TYR A 9 -10.13 0.42 -2.77
N PRO A 10 -9.74 1.03 -3.91
CA PRO A 10 -8.87 0.37 -4.86
C PRO A 10 -7.40 0.34 -4.36
N GLU A 11 -6.71 -0.76 -4.67
CA GLU A 11 -5.36 -1.04 -4.16
C GLU A 11 -4.31 -0.06 -4.69
N ASP A 12 -4.49 0.45 -5.91
CA ASP A 12 -3.62 1.49 -6.49
C ASP A 12 -3.75 2.80 -5.71
N GLY A 13 -4.95 3.12 -5.21
CA GLY A 13 -5.20 4.23 -4.29
C GLY A 13 -4.39 4.09 -3.01
N PHE A 14 -4.27 2.88 -2.46
CA PHE A 14 -3.44 2.62 -1.28
C PHE A 14 -1.95 2.79 -1.59
N ALA A 15 -1.48 2.29 -2.73
CA ALA A 15 -0.11 2.48 -3.16
C ALA A 15 0.24 3.97 -3.32
N LYS A 16 -0.64 4.75 -3.96
CA LYS A 16 -0.50 6.22 -4.09
C LYS A 16 -0.44 6.90 -2.72
N LEU A 17 -1.32 6.52 -1.80
CA LEU A 17 -1.35 7.05 -0.43
C LEU A 17 -0.06 6.72 0.34
N VAL A 18 0.43 5.49 0.22
CA VAL A 18 1.72 5.06 0.79
C VAL A 18 2.84 5.92 0.22
N ARG A 19 2.91 6.10 -1.11
CA ARG A 19 3.95 6.93 -1.75
C ARG A 19 3.93 8.37 -1.25
N ALA A 20 2.73 8.95 -1.16
CA ALA A 20 2.54 10.34 -0.76
C ALA A 20 2.93 10.61 0.69
N ARG A 21 2.91 9.60 1.56
CA ARG A 21 3.17 9.77 3.00
C ARG A 21 4.47 9.16 3.47
N GLY A 22 4.89 8.03 2.91
CA GLY A 22 6.12 7.31 3.26
C GLY A 22 6.98 7.12 2.03
N ALA A 23 7.82 8.10 1.69
CA ALA A 23 8.68 8.03 0.51
C ALA A 23 9.61 6.81 0.51
N HIS A 24 10.07 6.38 1.69
CA HIS A 24 10.93 5.20 1.86
C HIS A 24 10.17 3.86 1.85
N ALA A 25 8.83 3.87 1.91
CA ALA A 25 8.06 2.66 2.02
C ALA A 25 8.27 1.74 0.80
N HIS A 26 8.68 0.51 1.07
CA HIS A 26 8.89 -0.53 0.07
C HIS A 26 8.27 -1.83 0.59
N PRO A 27 6.98 -2.09 0.31
CA PRO A 27 6.29 -3.28 0.81
C PRO A 27 6.99 -4.57 0.35
N ASN A 28 7.08 -5.56 1.24
CA ASN A 28 7.65 -6.85 0.88
C ASN A 28 6.75 -7.57 -0.15
N ARG A 29 7.26 -7.75 -1.36
CA ARG A 29 6.54 -8.37 -2.50
C ARG A 29 5.98 -9.76 -2.16
N LEU A 30 6.73 -10.58 -1.43
CA LEU A 30 6.30 -11.92 -1.05
C LEU A 30 5.07 -11.86 -0.12
N MET A 31 5.11 -10.99 0.88
CA MET A 31 3.98 -10.78 1.80
C MET A 31 2.75 -10.26 1.07
N VAL A 32 2.92 -9.31 0.15
CA VAL A 32 1.81 -8.75 -0.63
C VAL A 32 1.19 -9.80 -1.54
N ARG A 33 2.00 -10.67 -2.17
CA ARG A 33 1.49 -11.79 -2.99
C ARG A 33 0.63 -12.75 -2.17
N HIS A 34 1.06 -13.10 -0.96
CA HIS A 34 0.27 -13.94 -0.07
C HIS A 34 -1.04 -13.26 0.33
N ALA A 35 -1.00 -11.97 0.67
CA ALA A 35 -2.19 -11.21 1.02
C ALA A 35 -3.16 -11.10 -0.16
N ASP A 36 -2.68 -10.84 -1.37
CA ASP A 36 -3.48 -10.76 -2.60
C ASP A 36 -4.29 -12.05 -2.82
N ARG A 37 -3.62 -13.21 -2.68
CA ARG A 37 -4.26 -14.53 -2.78
C ARG A 37 -5.27 -14.78 -1.66
N LEU A 38 -4.90 -14.50 -0.41
CA LEU A 38 -5.76 -14.73 0.75
C LEU A 38 -7.02 -13.86 0.73
N LEU A 39 -6.90 -12.63 0.25
CA LEU A 39 -7.99 -11.66 0.16
C LEU A 39 -8.73 -11.70 -1.20
N LYS A 40 -8.38 -12.64 -2.08
CA LYS A 40 -8.97 -12.81 -3.43
C LYS A 40 -9.01 -11.49 -4.21
N ARG A 41 -7.85 -10.83 -4.33
CA ARG A 41 -7.72 -9.53 -5.01
C ARG A 41 -7.31 -9.62 -6.47
N ASP A 42 -7.20 -10.83 -7.01
CA ASP A 42 -6.96 -11.10 -8.43
C ASP A 42 -5.72 -10.37 -8.98
N GLY A 43 -4.66 -10.32 -8.19
CA GLY A 43 -3.39 -9.69 -8.55
C GLY A 43 -3.37 -8.16 -8.40
N ARG A 44 -4.48 -7.51 -8.03
CA ARG A 44 -4.55 -6.04 -7.91
C ARG A 44 -3.60 -5.48 -6.86
N MET A 45 -3.39 -6.17 -5.74
CA MET A 45 -2.43 -5.72 -4.73
C MET A 45 -0.99 -5.81 -5.26
N MET A 46 -0.69 -6.87 -6.02
CA MET A 46 0.62 -7.00 -6.67
C MET A 46 0.83 -5.89 -7.71
N ALA A 47 -0.14 -5.69 -8.61
CA ALA A 47 -0.08 -4.63 -9.62
C ALA A 47 0.14 -3.24 -8.99
N ALA A 48 -0.54 -2.95 -7.87
CA ALA A 48 -0.38 -1.70 -7.15
C ALA A 48 1.04 -1.50 -6.60
N ILE A 49 1.69 -2.53 -6.04
CA ILE A 49 3.06 -2.40 -5.55
C ILE A 49 4.12 -2.41 -6.65
N GLU A 50 3.86 -3.05 -7.79
CA GLU A 50 4.73 -2.93 -8.97
C GLU A 50 4.72 -1.49 -9.49
N ALA A 51 3.53 -0.90 -9.62
CA ALA A 51 3.35 0.48 -10.06
C ALA A 51 3.90 1.50 -9.06
N LEU A 52 3.93 1.16 -7.75
CA LEU A 52 4.53 2.00 -6.71
C LEU A 52 6.02 2.24 -6.95
N GLY A 53 6.72 1.26 -7.52
CA GLY A 53 8.15 1.29 -7.74
C GLY A 53 8.98 1.24 -6.44
N PRO A 54 10.32 1.35 -6.55
CA PRO A 54 11.20 1.29 -5.39
C PRO A 54 10.97 2.44 -4.40
N GLY A 55 11.24 2.19 -3.12
CA GLY A 55 11.36 3.25 -2.10
C GLY A 55 12.33 4.35 -2.55
N ARG A 56 12.06 5.59 -2.13
CA ARG A 56 12.90 6.77 -2.40
C ARG A 56 13.68 7.13 -1.14
N ALA A 57 14.86 7.71 -1.29
CA ALA A 57 15.61 8.24 -0.17
C ALA A 57 14.79 9.30 0.57
N CYS A 58 14.84 9.26 1.90
CA CYS A 58 14.21 10.23 2.80
C CYS A 58 15.18 10.51 3.95
N TRP A 59 14.90 11.55 4.73
CA TRP A 59 15.72 11.85 5.91
C TRP A 59 15.45 10.83 7.02
N GLU A 60 16.43 10.64 7.88
CA GLU A 60 16.28 9.80 9.06
C GLU A 60 15.22 10.40 10.00
N GLY A 61 14.40 9.53 10.61
CA GLY A 61 13.35 9.96 11.55
C GLY A 61 12.10 10.54 10.91
N GLU A 62 11.96 10.51 9.58
CA GLU A 62 10.75 10.99 8.89
C GLU A 62 9.55 10.07 9.20
N LEU A 63 8.72 10.51 10.15
CA LEU A 63 7.51 9.83 10.57
C LEU A 63 6.40 10.02 9.52
N PHE A 64 5.59 8.98 9.35
CA PHE A 64 4.40 9.05 8.52
C PHE A 64 3.24 8.26 9.14
N ALA A 65 2.03 8.64 8.76
CA ALA A 65 0.81 7.98 9.20
C ALA A 65 -0.09 7.69 8.00
N ILE A 66 -0.71 6.52 7.97
CA ILE A 66 -1.71 6.15 6.96
C ILE A 66 -3.06 6.02 7.65
N PRO A 67 -4.13 6.70 7.17
CA PRO A 67 -5.46 6.55 7.74
C PRO A 67 -5.93 5.11 7.56
N LEU A 68 -6.57 4.56 8.59
CA LEU A 68 -7.12 3.21 8.53
C LEU A 68 -8.21 3.08 7.46
N ARG A 69 -8.98 4.15 7.23
CA ARG A 69 -10.08 4.24 6.27
C ARG A 69 -9.96 5.51 5.43
N PRO A 70 -9.19 5.51 4.34
CA PRO A 70 -9.13 6.66 3.45
C PRO A 70 -10.51 6.88 2.79
N GLY A 71 -11.04 8.11 2.86
CA GLY A 71 -12.33 8.49 2.25
C GLY A 71 -13.55 8.48 3.18
N ARG A 72 -13.37 8.20 4.47
CA ARG A 72 -14.32 8.59 5.51
C ARG A 72 -13.68 9.71 6.32
N ASP A 73 -14.20 10.91 6.19
CA ASP A 73 -13.96 11.99 7.15
C ASP A 73 -14.74 11.72 8.44
#